data_AF-A0A2A4CR49-F1
#
_entry.id   AF-A0A2A4CR49-F1
#
_cell.length_a   1.000
_cell.length_b   1.000
_cell.length_c   1.000
_cell.angle_alpha   90.00
_cell.angle_beta   90.00
_cell.angle_gamma   90.00
#
_symmetry.space_group_name_H-M   'P 1'
#
loop_
_entity.id
_entity.type
_entity.pdbx_description
1 polymer ?
#
loop_
_entity_poly.entity_id
_entity_poly.type
_entity_poly.pdbx_seq_one_letter_code
_entity_poly.pdbx_strand_id
1 'polypeptide(L)'
;MTIQTFDLTPSWKATADLLFTLAKDGTPEGQRQARQELIRMGELLDTLIAERQSEPESSYDDWQVCDTVDEAFRRSCLSTGVPEGYETVIGYYARHNPWALAMQLDDPEATLRDGFWCKHRANERGIAVVKVPAPEIFRSQGIEQVNAYPLSLLRERMEG
;
A
#
# COMPACT_ATOMS: atom_id res chain seq x y z
N MET A 1 -25.27 -22.94 2.39
CA MET A 1 -25.81 -21.99 1.40
C MET A 1 -24.99 -20.72 1.51
N THR A 2 -24.08 -20.48 0.58
CA THR A 2 -23.15 -19.34 0.59
C THR A 2 -23.79 -18.18 -0.15
N ILE A 3 -23.94 -17.03 0.52
CA ILE A 3 -24.41 -15.80 -0.11
C ILE A 3 -23.25 -15.22 -0.93
N GLN A 4 -23.42 -15.14 -2.25
CA GLN A 4 -22.49 -14.42 -3.12
C GLN A 4 -22.94 -12.97 -3.23
N THR A 5 -22.07 -12.05 -2.81
CA THR A 5 -22.27 -10.60 -3.01
C THR A 5 -21.63 -10.22 -4.34
N PHE A 6 -22.44 -9.73 -5.28
CA PHE A 6 -21.95 -9.15 -6.54
C PHE A 6 -21.84 -7.64 -6.36
N ASP A 7 -20.65 -7.09 -6.58
CA ASP A 7 -20.47 -5.65 -6.64
C ASP A 7 -21.06 -5.14 -7.97
N LEU A 8 -22.08 -4.29 -7.86
CA LEU A 8 -22.79 -3.69 -8.98
C LEU A 8 -22.45 -2.21 -9.13
N THR A 9 -21.43 -1.70 -8.45
CA THR A 9 -21.09 -0.28 -8.50
C THR A 9 -20.59 0.09 -9.90
N PRO A 10 -21.35 0.86 -10.70
CA PRO A 10 -20.92 1.24 -12.03
C PRO A 10 -19.76 2.24 -11.94
N SER A 11 -18.87 2.22 -12.93
CA SER A 11 -17.85 3.27 -13.04
C SER A 11 -18.51 4.63 -13.32
N TRP A 12 -17.85 5.72 -12.92
CA TRP A 12 -18.27 7.08 -13.25
C TRP A 12 -18.52 7.29 -14.74
N LYS A 13 -17.65 6.72 -15.59
CA LYS A 13 -17.81 6.74 -17.04
C LYS A 13 -19.10 6.03 -17.49
N ALA A 14 -19.35 4.83 -16.98
CA ALA A 14 -20.55 4.07 -17.34
C ALA A 14 -21.83 4.82 -16.95
N THR A 15 -21.85 5.43 -15.76
CA THR A 15 -22.98 6.27 -15.31
C THR A 15 -23.16 7.52 -16.19
N ALA A 16 -22.07 8.21 -16.53
CA ALA A 16 -22.12 9.39 -17.38
C ALA A 16 -22.59 9.07 -18.81
N ASP A 17 -22.10 7.98 -19.41
CA ASP A 17 -22.50 7.53 -20.75
C ASP A 17 -24.01 7.19 -20.80
N LEU A 18 -24.53 6.53 -19.75
CA LEU A 18 -25.96 6.25 -19.61
C LEU A 18 -26.78 7.53 -19.50
N LEU A 19 -26.40 8.45 -18.62
CA LEU A 19 -27.11 9.72 -18.44
C LEU A 19 -27.06 10.57 -19.71
N PHE A 20 -25.95 10.58 -20.43
CA PHE A 20 -25.85 11.26 -21.71
C PHE A 20 -26.81 10.69 -22.75
N THR A 21 -26.91 9.36 -22.83
CA THR A 21 -27.86 8.68 -23.71
C THR A 21 -29.31 9.04 -23.34
N LEU A 22 -29.64 9.02 -22.05
CA LEU A 22 -30.97 9.43 -21.57
C LEU A 22 -31.27 10.91 -21.82
N ALA A 23 -30.28 11.78 -21.67
CA ALA A 23 -30.41 13.22 -21.92
C ALA A 23 -30.64 13.56 -23.41
N LYS A 24 -30.20 12.67 -24.31
CA LYS A 24 -30.32 12.83 -25.77
C LYS A 24 -31.58 12.18 -26.33
N ASP A 25 -31.81 10.92 -25.98
CA ASP A 25 -32.81 10.05 -26.65
C ASP A 25 -33.94 9.60 -25.71
N GLY A 26 -33.93 10.03 -24.44
CA GLY A 26 -34.95 9.69 -23.45
C GLY A 26 -36.29 10.41 -23.64
N THR A 27 -37.27 10.08 -22.81
CA THR A 27 -38.54 10.83 -22.73
C THR A 27 -38.28 12.26 -22.24
N PRO A 28 -39.19 13.23 -22.48
CA PRO A 28 -38.98 14.61 -22.01
C PRO A 28 -38.70 14.72 -20.50
N GLU A 29 -39.32 13.85 -19.69
CA GLU A 29 -39.04 13.78 -18.26
C GLU A 29 -37.67 13.15 -17.97
N GLY A 30 -37.35 12.02 -18.62
CA GLY A 30 -36.04 11.37 -18.47
C GLY A 30 -34.87 12.27 -18.91
N GLN A 31 -35.06 13.08 -19.94
CA GLN A 31 -34.07 14.05 -20.38
C GLN A 31 -33.81 15.14 -19.34
N ARG A 32 -34.87 15.65 -18.70
CA ARG A 32 -34.74 16.64 -17.61
C ARG A 32 -33.99 16.06 -16.42
N GLN A 33 -34.39 14.87 -15.98
CA GLN A 33 -33.77 14.20 -14.84
C GLN A 33 -32.30 13.88 -15.12
N ALA A 34 -31.98 13.38 -16.32
CA ALA A 34 -30.60 13.08 -16.69
C ALA A 34 -29.70 14.33 -16.70
N ARG A 35 -30.22 15.47 -17.17
CA ARG A 35 -29.49 16.75 -17.12
C ARG A 35 -29.28 17.25 -15.69
N GLN A 36 -30.29 17.16 -14.84
CA GLN A 36 -30.18 17.52 -13.42
C GLN A 36 -29.15 16.66 -12.71
N GLU A 37 -29.14 15.36 -12.98
CA GLU A 37 -28.19 14.44 -12.37
C GLU A 37 -26.75 14.70 -12.83
N LEU A 38 -26.54 15.01 -14.12
CA LEU A 38 -25.22 15.42 -14.62
C LEU A 38 -24.70 16.70 -13.94
N ILE A 39 -25.59 17.67 -13.67
CA ILE A 39 -25.23 18.89 -12.94
C ILE A 39 -24.86 18.55 -11.49
N ARG A 40 -25.68 17.75 -10.80
CA ARG A 40 -25.43 17.31 -9.42
C ARG A 40 -24.09 16.56 -9.29
N MET A 41 -23.77 15.72 -10.28
CA MET A 41 -22.49 15.02 -10.36
C MET A 41 -21.31 15.98 -10.55
N GLY A 42 -21.47 17.03 -11.37
CA GLY A 42 -20.48 18.09 -11.53
C GLY A 42 -20.21 18.84 -10.21
N GLU A 43 -21.27 19.24 -9.50
CA GLU A 43 -21.15 19.92 -8.20
C GLU A 43 -20.45 19.06 -7.14
N LEU A 44 -20.70 17.74 -7.14
CA LEU A 44 -19.99 16.80 -6.28
C LEU A 44 -18.49 16.75 -6.65
N LEU A 45 -18.16 16.70 -7.94
CA LEU A 45 -16.77 16.70 -8.39
C LEU A 45 -16.05 17.99 -8.00
N ASP A 46 -16.68 19.15 -8.16
CA ASP A 46 -16.13 20.44 -7.76
C ASP A 46 -15.89 20.48 -6.24
N THR A 47 -16.81 19.90 -5.45
CA THR A 47 -16.65 19.74 -4.00
C THR A 47 -15.43 18.89 -3.67
N LEU A 48 -15.29 17.71 -4.29
CA LEU A 48 -14.16 16.81 -4.07
C LEU A 48 -12.82 17.43 -4.50
N ILE A 49 -12.81 18.23 -5.58
CA ILE A 49 -11.63 18.98 -6.00
C ILE A 49 -11.29 20.06 -4.97
N ALA A 50 -12.28 20.81 -4.48
CA ALA A 50 -12.07 21.82 -3.46
C ALA A 50 -11.57 21.21 -2.15
N GLU A 51 -12.15 20.09 -1.72
CA GLU A 51 -11.70 19.32 -0.56
C GLU A 51 -10.23 18.91 -0.74
N ARG A 52 -9.88 18.28 -1.87
CA ARG A 52 -8.51 17.88 -2.18
C ARG A 52 -7.50 19.05 -2.24
N GLN A 53 -7.95 20.24 -2.66
CA GLN A 53 -7.10 21.44 -2.70
C GLN A 53 -7.01 22.17 -1.34
N SER A 54 -7.99 21.94 -0.47
CA SER A 54 -8.07 22.51 0.88
C SER A 54 -7.44 21.62 1.94
N GLU A 55 -7.36 20.31 1.68
CA GLU A 55 -6.35 19.48 2.29
C GLU A 55 -5.03 20.18 1.99
N PRO A 56 -4.26 20.59 3.02
CA PRO A 56 -2.93 21.11 2.76
C PRO A 56 -2.28 20.08 1.86
N GLU A 57 -1.86 20.52 0.66
CA GLU A 57 -0.95 19.74 -0.19
C GLU A 57 0.03 19.16 0.82
N SER A 58 0.04 17.84 0.99
CA SER A 58 0.95 17.22 1.95
C SER A 58 2.31 17.68 1.47
N SER A 59 2.80 18.73 2.13
CA SER A 59 4.04 19.38 1.82
C SER A 59 5.02 18.37 2.34
N TYR A 60 5.30 17.38 1.50
CA TYR A 60 6.39 16.46 1.71
C TYR A 60 7.73 17.23 1.79
N ASP A 61 7.72 18.53 1.51
CA ASP A 61 8.81 19.49 1.72
C ASP A 61 8.96 20.02 3.17
N ASP A 62 8.02 19.75 4.08
CA ASP A 62 8.14 20.08 5.51
C ASP A 62 8.31 18.84 6.41
N TRP A 63 8.66 17.69 5.83
CA TRP A 63 9.51 16.77 6.56
C TRP A 63 10.88 17.43 6.62
N GLN A 64 11.13 18.19 7.70
CA GLN A 64 12.47 18.18 8.26
C GLN A 64 12.88 16.72 8.27
N VAL A 65 13.83 16.43 7.40
CA VAL A 65 14.46 15.14 7.22
C VAL A 65 14.59 14.54 8.61
N CYS A 66 14.05 13.34 8.80
CA CYS A 66 14.47 12.51 9.91
C CYS A 66 15.95 12.19 9.65
N ASP A 67 16.83 13.19 9.88
CA ASP A 67 18.28 13.15 9.64
C ASP A 67 18.91 12.04 10.47
N THR A 68 18.15 11.53 11.44
CA THR A 68 18.35 10.24 12.06
C THR A 68 17.01 9.53 12.15
N VAL A 69 16.81 8.49 11.35
CA VAL A 69 15.99 7.38 11.85
C VAL A 69 16.68 6.96 13.16
N ASP A 70 16.07 7.32 14.30
CA ASP A 70 16.70 7.17 15.61
C ASP A 70 17.24 5.73 15.76
N GLU A 71 18.43 5.58 16.32
CA GLU A 71 19.07 4.29 16.53
C GLU A 71 18.17 3.35 17.35
N ALA A 72 17.36 3.91 18.25
CA ALA A 72 16.34 3.17 18.98
C ALA A 72 15.26 2.58 18.04
N PHE A 73 14.81 3.36 17.06
CA PHE A 73 13.85 2.90 16.06
C PHE A 73 14.45 1.86 15.12
N ARG A 74 15.69 2.06 14.64
CA ARG A 74 16.37 1.05 13.84
C ARG A 74 16.50 -0.27 14.59
N ARG A 75 16.85 -0.21 15.88
CA ARG A 75 16.96 -1.39 16.73
C ARG A 75 15.61 -2.10 16.92
N SER A 76 14.50 -1.38 17.05
CA SER A 76 13.17 -2.00 17.18
C SER A 76 12.73 -2.75 15.92
N CYS A 77 13.34 -2.44 14.76
CA CYS A 77 13.12 -3.08 13.47
C CYS A 77 14.02 -4.32 13.23
N LEU A 78 14.97 -4.62 14.12
CA LEU A 78 15.84 -5.79 13.99
C LEU A 78 15.24 -7.01 14.70
N SER A 79 15.16 -8.12 13.98
CA SER A 79 14.87 -9.43 14.57
C SER A 79 16.06 -9.96 15.36
N THR A 80 15.77 -10.68 16.45
CA THR A 80 16.78 -11.43 17.21
C THR A 80 16.95 -12.84 16.61
N GLY A 81 18.12 -13.46 16.79
CA GLY A 81 18.36 -14.84 16.37
C GLY A 81 18.45 -15.07 14.86
N VAL A 82 18.73 -14.02 14.09
CA VAL A 82 18.96 -14.11 12.64
C VAL A 82 20.30 -14.83 12.38
N PRO A 83 20.33 -15.91 11.57
CA PRO A 83 21.57 -16.60 11.21
C PRO A 83 22.55 -15.72 10.43
N GLU A 84 23.85 -16.04 10.50
CA GLU A 84 24.86 -15.35 9.71
C GLU A 84 24.57 -15.48 8.20
N GLY A 85 24.67 -14.36 7.49
CA GLY A 85 24.36 -14.30 6.05
C GLY A 85 22.86 -14.22 5.71
N TYR A 86 21.98 -14.16 6.71
CA TYR A 86 20.54 -13.96 6.55
C TYR A 86 20.12 -12.62 7.13
N GLU A 87 18.97 -12.12 6.68
CA GLU A 87 18.28 -11.00 7.29
C GLU A 87 16.77 -11.08 7.01
N THR A 88 15.97 -10.34 7.75
CA THR A 88 14.54 -10.16 7.44
C THR A 88 14.37 -9.02 6.45
N VAL A 89 13.23 -8.93 5.75
CA VAL A 89 12.94 -7.82 4.83
C VAL A 89 13.11 -6.47 5.54
N ILE A 90 12.54 -6.35 6.74
CA ILE A 90 12.54 -5.12 7.51
C ILE A 90 13.90 -4.83 8.15
N GLY A 91 14.58 -5.87 8.64
CA GLY A 91 15.97 -5.71 9.13
C GLY A 91 16.93 -5.27 8.02
N TYR A 92 16.70 -5.71 6.78
CA TYR A 92 17.50 -5.29 5.64
C TYR A 92 17.32 -3.80 5.34
N TYR A 93 16.07 -3.34 5.24
CA TYR A 93 15.77 -1.92 5.08
C TYR A 93 16.34 -1.09 6.23
N ALA A 94 16.18 -1.55 7.48
CA ALA A 94 16.74 -0.86 8.66
C ALA A 94 18.26 -0.64 8.58
N ARG A 95 19.00 -1.57 7.96
CA ARG A 95 20.47 -1.51 7.85
C ARG A 95 20.97 -0.80 6.61
N HIS A 96 20.24 -0.88 5.49
CA HIS A 96 20.77 -0.49 4.19
C HIS A 96 20.00 0.64 3.53
N ASN A 97 18.72 0.81 3.85
CA ASN A 97 17.94 1.95 3.41
C ASN A 97 16.91 2.37 4.47
N PRO A 98 17.37 3.02 5.55
CA PRO A 98 16.50 3.45 6.66
C PRO A 98 15.40 4.42 6.22
N TRP A 99 15.62 5.16 5.12
CA TRP A 99 14.62 6.03 4.54
C TRP A 99 13.47 5.24 3.90
N ALA A 100 13.80 4.23 3.09
CA ALA A 100 12.79 3.35 2.51
C ALA A 100 12.02 2.58 3.59
N LEU A 101 12.67 2.23 4.71
CA LEU A 101 11.98 1.63 5.86
C LEU A 101 10.87 2.54 6.40
N ALA A 102 11.16 3.83 6.60
CA ALA A 102 10.18 4.77 7.13
C ALA A 102 8.94 4.85 6.23
N MET A 103 9.14 4.93 4.91
CA MET A 103 8.04 4.94 3.94
C MET A 103 7.27 3.61 3.88
N GLN A 104 7.95 2.46 4.02
CA GLN A 104 7.31 1.14 3.96
C GLN A 104 6.59 0.75 5.25
N LEU A 105 6.87 1.39 6.38
CA LEU A 105 6.12 1.15 7.61
C LEU A 105 4.74 1.84 7.61
N ASP A 106 4.60 2.92 6.86
CA ASP A 106 3.31 3.58 6.60
C ASP A 106 2.46 2.78 5.59
N ASP A 107 3.08 1.94 4.75
CA ASP A 107 2.41 0.97 3.85
C ASP A 107 2.87 -0.49 4.13
N PRO A 108 2.24 -1.18 5.10
CA PRO A 108 2.57 -2.57 5.44
C PRO A 108 2.47 -3.54 4.24
N GLU A 109 1.67 -3.23 3.22
CA GLU A 109 1.53 -4.07 2.03
C GLU A 109 2.79 -4.05 1.15
N ALA A 110 3.56 -2.97 1.14
CA ALA A 110 4.85 -2.91 0.44
C ALA A 110 5.83 -3.97 0.98
N THR A 111 5.97 -4.02 2.31
CA THR A 111 6.82 -4.99 3.00
C THR A 111 6.36 -6.44 2.74
N LEU A 112 5.04 -6.65 2.71
CA LEU A 112 4.46 -7.98 2.43
C LEU A 112 4.76 -8.43 1.00
N ARG A 113 4.67 -7.53 0.01
CA ARG A 113 5.01 -7.84 -1.40
C ARG A 113 6.45 -8.30 -1.54
N ASP A 114 7.38 -7.63 -0.87
CA ASP A 114 8.81 -8.02 -0.89
C ASP A 114 9.03 -9.36 -0.19
N GLY A 115 8.33 -9.59 0.93
CA GLY A 115 8.33 -10.87 1.61
C GLY A 115 7.79 -12.02 0.75
N PHE A 116 6.69 -11.79 0.01
CA PHE A 116 6.13 -12.79 -0.90
C PHE A 116 7.06 -13.09 -2.07
N TRP A 117 7.69 -12.07 -2.65
CA TRP A 117 8.66 -12.26 -3.71
C TRP A 117 9.84 -13.11 -3.24
N CYS A 118 10.42 -12.78 -2.08
CA CYS A 118 11.56 -13.52 -1.53
C CYS A 118 11.18 -14.97 -1.23
N LYS A 119 10.01 -15.19 -0.63
CA LYS A 119 9.51 -16.55 -0.36
C LYS A 119 9.34 -17.36 -1.65
N HIS A 120 8.77 -16.76 -2.69
CA HIS A 120 8.56 -17.43 -3.96
C HIS A 120 9.89 -17.78 -4.63
N ARG A 121 10.82 -16.82 -4.74
CA ARG A 121 12.15 -17.05 -5.33
C ARG A 121 13.01 -18.03 -4.55
N ALA A 122 12.93 -18.00 -3.23
CA ALA A 122 13.63 -18.98 -2.40
C ALA A 122 13.14 -20.40 -2.69
N ASN A 123 11.82 -20.58 -2.81
CA ASN A 123 11.22 -21.87 -3.13
C ASN A 123 11.63 -22.36 -4.54
N GLU A 124 11.59 -21.51 -5.56
CA GLU A 124 12.00 -21.86 -6.92
C GLU A 124 13.47 -22.31 -7.00
N ARG A 125 14.33 -21.76 -6.15
CA ARG A 125 15.79 -22.01 -6.16
C ARG A 125 16.24 -23.04 -5.11
N GLY A 126 15.32 -23.63 -4.36
CA GLY A 126 15.65 -24.56 -3.27
C GLY A 126 16.45 -23.92 -2.13
N ILE A 127 16.31 -22.61 -1.93
CA ILE A 127 16.98 -21.86 -0.87
C ILE A 127 16.16 -22.00 0.41
N ALA A 128 16.83 -22.36 1.51
CA ALA A 128 16.20 -22.44 2.82
C ALA A 128 15.77 -21.06 3.32
N VAL A 129 14.54 -20.97 3.83
CA VAL A 129 14.00 -19.79 4.52
C VAL A 129 13.88 -20.12 5.99
N VAL A 130 14.38 -19.25 6.86
CA VAL A 130 14.40 -19.47 8.31
C VAL A 130 13.32 -18.62 8.95
N LYS A 131 12.55 -19.18 9.89
CA LYS A 131 11.65 -18.39 10.73
C LYS A 131 12.40 -17.89 11.96
N VAL A 132 12.30 -16.59 12.20
CA VAL A 132 12.92 -15.92 13.35
C VAL A 132 11.87 -15.13 14.12
N PRO A 133 12.10 -14.82 15.41
CA PRO A 133 11.27 -13.89 16.14
C PRO A 133 11.06 -12.58 15.38
N ALA A 134 9.83 -12.09 15.34
CA ALA A 134 9.53 -10.81 14.73
C ALA A 134 10.25 -9.67 15.49
N PRO A 135 10.65 -8.59 14.80
CA PRO A 135 11.11 -7.37 15.44
C PRO A 135 10.09 -6.82 16.44
N GLU A 136 10.55 -6.03 17.41
CA GLU A 136 9.72 -5.49 18.48
C GLU A 136 8.51 -4.70 17.96
N ILE A 137 8.71 -3.91 16.90
CA ILE A 137 7.66 -3.10 16.29
C ILE A 137 6.48 -3.93 15.75
N PHE A 138 6.71 -5.18 15.34
CA PHE A 138 5.64 -6.06 14.86
C PHE A 138 5.09 -6.99 15.94
N ARG A 139 5.89 -7.31 16.96
CA ARG A 139 5.39 -8.08 18.11
C ARG A 139 4.32 -7.32 18.87
N SER A 140 4.41 -6.00 18.99
CA SER A 140 3.36 -5.17 19.56
C SER A 140 2.03 -5.23 18.77
N GLN A 141 2.08 -5.64 17.50
CA GLN A 141 0.95 -5.81 16.60
C GLN A 141 0.45 -7.26 16.52
N GLY A 142 0.99 -8.17 17.35
CA GLY A 142 0.60 -9.58 17.38
C GLY A 142 1.30 -10.47 16.35
N ILE A 143 2.30 -9.96 15.63
CA ILE A 143 3.12 -10.77 14.71
C ILE A 143 4.28 -11.37 15.52
N GLU A 144 4.27 -12.68 15.70
CA GLU A 144 5.26 -13.36 16.54
C GLU A 144 6.55 -13.74 15.80
N GLN A 145 6.44 -14.09 14.52
CA GLN A 145 7.54 -14.59 13.71
C GLN A 145 7.51 -14.03 12.30
N VAL A 146 8.71 -13.84 11.73
CA VAL A 146 8.91 -13.41 10.35
C VAL A 146 9.91 -14.33 9.66
N ASN A 147 9.96 -14.25 8.33
CA ASN A 147 10.92 -14.99 7.54
C ASN A 147 12.24 -14.20 7.42
N ALA A 148 13.35 -14.89 7.63
CA ALA A 148 14.69 -14.45 7.28
C ALA A 148 15.14 -15.16 6.00
N TYR A 149 15.74 -14.39 5.09
CA TYR A 149 16.21 -14.81 3.78
C TYR A 149 17.71 -14.55 3.66
N PRO A 150 18.45 -15.27 2.79
CA PRO A 150 19.85 -14.94 2.54
C PRO A 150 20.00 -13.51 2.02
N LEU A 151 21.07 -12.83 2.44
CA LEU A 151 21.38 -11.46 2.02
C LEU A 151 21.48 -11.32 0.50
N SER A 152 21.93 -12.36 -0.21
CA SER A 152 22.00 -12.37 -1.67
C SER A 152 20.63 -12.22 -2.32
N LEU A 153 19.61 -12.86 -1.75
CA LEU A 153 18.23 -12.80 -2.27
C LEU A 153 17.57 -11.45 -1.95
N LEU A 154 17.85 -10.90 -0.78
CA LEU A 154 17.35 -9.58 -0.38
C LEU A 154 17.95 -8.48 -1.24
N ARG A 155 19.28 -8.51 -1.48
CA ARG A 155 19.96 -7.61 -2.43
C ARG A 155 19.32 -7.65 -3.79
N GLU A 156 19.11 -8.85 -4.34
CA GLU A 156 18.47 -9.01 -5.66
C GLU A 156 17.10 -8.34 -5.73
N ARG A 157 16.29 -8.44 -4.66
CA ARG A 157 14.96 -7.83 -4.64
C ARG A 157 14.99 -6.31 -4.50
N MET A 158 15.87 -5.82 -3.63
CA MET A 158 15.80 -4.46 -3.09
C MET A 158 16.75 -3.50 -3.79
N GLU A 159 17.75 -4.01 -4.50
CA GLU A 159 18.78 -3.23 -5.21
C GLU A 159 18.79 -3.49 -6.72
N GLY A 160 18.04 -4.50 -7.19
CA GLY A 160 17.90 -4.87 -8.61
C GLY A 160 16.59 -4.37 -9.22
#